data_AF-A0A349AZ21-F1
#
_entry.id   AF-A0A349AZ21-F1
#
_cell.length_a   1.000
_cell.length_b   1.000
_cell.length_c   1.000
_cell.angle_alpha   90.00
_cell.angle_beta   90.00
_cell.angle_gamma   90.00
#
_symmetry.space_group_name_H-M   'P 1'
#
loop_
_entity.id
_entity.type
_entity.pdbx_description
1 polymer ?
#
loop_
_entity_poly.entity_id
_entity_poly.type
_entity_poly.pdbx_seq_one_letter_code
_entity_poly.pdbx_strand_id
1 'polypeptide(L)'
;MARETRRSRLDQPLDRSRSLRPSVDPEVFGRASERVARFIGSWRFIAYMTIFVVAWVVFNTVGPESWRFDPWQFIGLTLVLSLQASYAAPLILLAQNRQSDRDRVQYQEDRASTERLLADADYLSREVAALRIALNDVTTRDFIRNELKDLLDDLQKAVNEQASAPTPEPSNEP
;
A
#
# COMPACT_ATOMS: atom_id res chain seq x y z
N MET A 1 -40.07 6.72 48.27
CA MET A 1 -38.88 7.10 47.45
C MET A 1 -38.20 5.80 47.04
N ALA A 2 -37.87 5.46 45.80
CA ALA A 2 -38.08 6.05 44.48
C ALA A 2 -38.10 4.85 43.50
N ARG A 3 -39.06 4.80 42.57
CA ARG A 3 -39.06 3.82 41.47
C ARG A 3 -38.09 4.31 40.40
N GLU A 4 -37.00 3.59 40.21
CA GLU A 4 -36.01 3.86 39.18
C GLU A 4 -36.62 3.60 37.79
N THR A 5 -36.94 4.66 37.07
CA THR A 5 -37.42 4.62 35.69
C THR A 5 -36.26 4.24 34.77
N ARG A 6 -36.29 3.00 34.28
CA ARG A 6 -35.37 2.46 33.27
C ARG A 6 -35.51 3.28 31.98
N ARG A 7 -34.66 4.29 31.80
CA ARG A 7 -34.61 5.10 30.56
C ARG A 7 -34.21 4.19 29.40
N SER A 8 -35.17 3.92 28.52
CA SER A 8 -34.95 3.26 27.24
C SER A 8 -34.07 4.17 26.38
N ARG A 9 -32.82 3.77 26.15
CA ARG A 9 -31.87 4.49 25.27
C ARG A 9 -32.43 4.47 23.84
N LEU A 10 -32.76 5.65 23.32
CA LEU A 10 -33.34 5.89 22.00
C LEU A 10 -32.30 6.00 20.87
N ASP A 11 -31.03 5.73 21.15
CA ASP A 11 -29.92 5.96 20.20
C ASP A 11 -29.52 4.75 19.35
N GLN A 12 -30.32 3.68 19.34
CA GLN A 12 -30.10 2.60 18.38
C GLN A 12 -31.00 2.82 17.17
N PRO A 13 -30.46 3.20 15.99
CA PRO A 13 -31.27 3.20 14.79
C PRO A 13 -31.77 1.77 14.56
N LEU A 14 -33.09 1.59 14.63
CA LEU A 14 -33.74 0.36 14.18
C LEU A 14 -33.52 0.27 12.67
N ASP A 15 -32.44 -0.39 12.27
CA ASP A 15 -32.21 -0.73 10.87
C ASP A 15 -33.10 -1.92 10.51
N ARG A 16 -34.40 -1.65 10.42
CA ARG A 16 -35.41 -2.61 9.92
C ARG A 16 -35.55 -2.45 8.41
N SER A 17 -34.43 -2.50 7.69
CA SER A 17 -34.47 -2.79 6.27
C SER A 17 -34.65 -4.29 6.10
N ARG A 18 -35.89 -4.72 5.80
CA ARG A 18 -36.15 -6.04 5.22
C ARG A 18 -35.49 -6.10 3.84
N SER A 19 -34.18 -6.29 3.84
CA SER A 19 -33.39 -6.53 2.66
C SER A 19 -33.74 -7.94 2.15
N LEU A 20 -34.66 -8.01 1.18
CA LEU A 20 -34.87 -9.15 0.29
C LEU A 20 -33.68 -9.28 -0.69
N ARG A 21 -32.45 -9.20 -0.19
CA ARG A 21 -31.27 -9.51 -0.98
C ARG A 21 -31.10 -11.02 -0.91
N PRO A 22 -31.13 -11.75 -2.03
CA PRO A 22 -30.65 -13.13 -2.02
C PRO A 22 -29.22 -13.10 -1.50
N SER A 23 -28.99 -13.72 -0.33
CA SER A 23 -27.66 -13.85 0.26
C SER A 23 -26.88 -14.86 -0.57
N VAL A 24 -26.37 -14.41 -1.72
CA VAL A 24 -25.37 -15.18 -2.46
C VAL A 24 -24.12 -15.17 -1.59
N ASP A 25 -23.76 -16.34 -1.04
CA ASP A 25 -22.63 -16.48 -0.13
C ASP A 25 -21.35 -15.89 -0.74
N PRO A 26 -20.85 -14.76 -0.21
CA PRO A 26 -19.72 -14.02 -0.79
C PRO A 26 -18.45 -14.87 -0.88
N GLU A 27 -18.31 -15.86 -0.01
CA GLU A 27 -17.15 -16.75 0.08
C GLU A 27 -17.10 -17.80 -1.03
N VAL A 28 -18.26 -18.35 -1.42
CA VAL A 28 -18.36 -19.33 -2.53
C VAL A 28 -18.16 -18.60 -3.85
N PHE A 29 -18.81 -17.45 -4.01
CA PHE A 29 -18.67 -16.62 -5.20
C PHE A 29 -17.27 -16.02 -5.32
N GLY A 30 -16.62 -15.69 -4.19
CA GLY A 30 -15.27 -15.15 -4.15
C GLY A 30 -14.22 -16.13 -4.67
N ARG A 31 -14.30 -17.40 -4.25
CA ARG A 31 -13.39 -18.47 -4.73
C ARG A 31 -13.65 -18.84 -6.19
N ALA A 32 -14.91 -18.87 -6.62
CA ALA A 32 -15.26 -19.11 -8.03
C ALA A 32 -14.73 -17.98 -8.93
N SER A 33 -14.92 -16.72 -8.53
CA SER A 33 -14.48 -15.55 -9.29
C SER A 33 -12.96 -15.48 -9.45
N GLU A 34 -12.19 -15.81 -8.42
CA GLU A 34 -10.72 -15.82 -8.50
C GLU A 34 -10.22 -16.87 -9.50
N ARG A 35 -10.86 -18.03 -9.55
CA ARG A 35 -10.53 -19.10 -10.50
C ARG A 35 -10.88 -18.68 -11.94
N VAL A 36 -12.04 -18.05 -12.14
CA VAL A 36 -12.47 -17.53 -13.45
C VAL A 36 -11.54 -16.41 -13.93
N ALA A 37 -11.16 -15.47 -13.07
CA ALA A 37 -10.24 -14.39 -13.42
C ALA A 37 -8.87 -14.93 -13.84
N ARG A 38 -8.31 -15.89 -13.09
CA ARG A 38 -7.06 -16.57 -13.46
C ARG A 38 -7.17 -17.38 -14.75
N PHE A 39 -8.36 -17.90 -15.06
CA PHE A 39 -8.59 -18.68 -16.27
C PHE A 39 -8.68 -17.78 -17.52
N ILE A 40 -9.46 -16.69 -17.47
CA ILE A 40 -9.65 -15.76 -18.59
C ILE A 40 -8.36 -14.99 -18.91
N GLY A 41 -7.56 -14.64 -17.89
CA GLY A 41 -6.28 -13.94 -18.08
C GLY A 41 -5.11 -14.82 -18.51
N SER A 42 -5.31 -16.13 -18.71
CA SER A 42 -4.24 -17.06 -19.05
C SER A 42 -4.10 -17.26 -20.56
N TRP A 43 -2.86 -17.26 -21.07
CA TRP A 43 -2.53 -17.68 -22.44
C TRP A 43 -3.08 -19.07 -22.81
N ARG A 44 -3.30 -19.94 -21.82
CA ARG A 44 -3.88 -21.27 -22.03
C ARG A 44 -5.32 -21.20 -22.55
N PHE A 45 -6.13 -20.25 -22.09
CA PHE A 45 -7.52 -20.10 -22.52
C PHE A 45 -7.61 -19.78 -24.01
N ILE A 46 -6.79 -18.84 -24.46
CA ILE A 46 -6.69 -18.47 -25.88
C ILE A 46 -6.29 -19.69 -26.71
N ALA A 47 -5.28 -20.44 -26.29
CA ALA A 47 -4.86 -21.66 -26.99
C ALA A 47 -5.98 -22.71 -27.08
N TYR A 48 -6.72 -22.98 -26.00
CA TYR A 48 -7.86 -23.90 -26.03
C TYR A 48 -8.98 -23.43 -26.97
N MET A 49 -9.30 -22.14 -26.95
CA MET A 49 -10.32 -21.57 -27.85
C MET A 49 -9.91 -21.66 -29.32
N THR A 50 -8.64 -21.37 -29.63
CA THR A 50 -8.11 -21.53 -30.99
C THR A 50 -8.17 -22.99 -31.45
N ILE A 51 -7.75 -23.93 -30.60
CA ILE A 51 -7.82 -25.36 -30.90
C ILE A 51 -9.27 -25.79 -31.14
N PHE A 52 -10.21 -25.34 -30.32
CA PHE A 52 -11.63 -25.65 -30.48
C PHE A 52 -12.17 -25.17 -31.83
N VAL A 53 -11.90 -23.91 -32.21
CA VAL A 53 -12.32 -23.35 -33.50
C VAL A 53 -11.69 -24.11 -34.66
N VAL A 54 -10.39 -24.38 -34.60
CA VAL A 54 -9.67 -25.13 -35.66
C VAL A 54 -10.21 -26.55 -35.78
N ALA A 55 -10.41 -27.25 -34.65
CA ALA A 55 -10.96 -28.61 -34.63
C ALA A 55 -12.38 -28.64 -35.21
N TRP A 56 -13.21 -27.66 -34.89
CA TRP A 56 -14.57 -27.54 -35.43
C TRP A 56 -14.58 -27.35 -36.96
N VAL A 57 -13.73 -26.45 -37.45
CA VAL A 57 -13.58 -26.19 -38.88
C VAL A 57 -13.05 -27.42 -39.60
N VAL A 58 -12.01 -28.07 -39.07
CA VAL A 58 -11.43 -29.29 -39.65
C VAL A 58 -12.46 -30.42 -39.68
N PHE A 59 -13.20 -30.64 -38.59
CA PHE A 59 -14.24 -31.66 -38.51
C PHE A 59 -15.33 -31.46 -39.57
N ASN A 60 -15.82 -30.23 -39.73
CA ASN A 60 -16.87 -29.92 -40.71
C ASN A 60 -16.35 -29.85 -42.17
N THR A 61 -15.05 -29.61 -42.38
CA THR A 61 -14.45 -29.56 -43.72
C THR A 61 -14.08 -30.95 -44.24
N VAL A 62 -13.44 -31.77 -43.39
CA VAL A 62 -12.93 -33.11 -43.75
C VAL A 62 -13.99 -34.21 -43.54
N GLY A 63 -15.02 -33.95 -42.75
CA GLY A 63 -16.12 -34.88 -42.51
C GLY A 63 -16.88 -35.26 -43.79
N PRO A 64 -17.38 -36.52 -43.91
CA PRO A 64 -18.24 -36.93 -45.02
C PRO A 64 -19.44 -36.01 -45.16
N GLU A 65 -19.90 -35.78 -46.39
CA GLU A 65 -20.98 -34.82 -46.71
C GLU A 65 -22.29 -35.13 -45.97
N SER A 66 -22.51 -36.39 -45.57
CA SER A 66 -23.63 -36.86 -44.74
C SER A 66 -23.53 -36.53 -43.24
N TRP A 67 -22.35 -36.15 -42.75
CA TRP A 67 -22.06 -35.81 -41.35
C TRP A 67 -21.60 -34.37 -41.13
N ARG A 68 -21.65 -33.53 -42.18
CA ARG A 68 -21.40 -32.09 -42.06
C ARG A 68 -22.52 -31.44 -41.26
N PHE A 69 -22.30 -31.28 -39.96
CA PHE A 69 -23.23 -30.61 -39.06
C PHE A 69 -23.33 -29.11 -39.34
N ASP A 70 -22.26 -28.51 -39.89
CA ASP A 70 -22.12 -27.07 -40.14
C ASP A 70 -21.47 -26.79 -41.53
N PRO A 71 -22.28 -26.70 -42.62
CA PRO A 71 -21.81 -26.43 -43.99
C PRO A 71 -21.13 -25.06 -44.17
N TRP A 72 -20.67 -24.74 -45.39
CA TRP A 72 -19.72 -23.66 -45.79
C TRP A 72 -19.83 -22.24 -45.16
N GLN A 73 -20.89 -21.96 -44.41
CA GLN A 73 -21.16 -20.70 -43.71
C GLN A 73 -20.85 -20.76 -42.21
N PHE A 74 -20.57 -21.95 -41.66
CA PHE A 74 -20.31 -22.20 -40.23
C PHE A 74 -21.31 -21.48 -39.29
N ILE A 75 -22.61 -21.61 -39.59
CA ILE A 75 -23.69 -20.95 -38.85
C ILE A 75 -23.76 -21.45 -37.40
N GLY A 76 -23.49 -22.74 -37.18
CA GLY A 76 -23.45 -23.33 -35.84
C GLY A 76 -22.35 -22.73 -34.98
N LEU A 77 -21.13 -22.62 -35.54
CA LEU A 77 -20.01 -21.96 -34.88
C LEU A 77 -20.32 -20.50 -34.58
N THR A 78 -20.93 -19.78 -35.54
CA THR A 78 -21.31 -18.37 -35.36
C THR A 78 -22.35 -18.17 -34.26
N LEU A 79 -23.36 -19.06 -34.20
CA LEU A 79 -24.37 -19.04 -33.14
C LEU A 79 -23.76 -19.28 -31.76
N VAL A 80 -22.87 -20.26 -31.65
CA VAL A 80 -22.18 -20.55 -30.38
C VAL A 80 -21.30 -19.38 -29.95
N LEU A 81 -20.53 -18.78 -30.87
CA LEU A 81 -19.67 -17.65 -30.55
C LEU A 81 -20.46 -16.39 -30.16
N SER A 82 -21.58 -16.11 -30.85
CA SER A 82 -22.43 -14.97 -30.49
C SER A 82 -23.11 -15.15 -29.12
N LEU A 83 -23.58 -16.36 -28.81
CA LEU A 83 -24.09 -16.70 -27.48
C LEU A 83 -23.01 -16.57 -26.40
N GLN A 84 -21.79 -17.06 -26.68
CA GLN A 84 -20.65 -16.98 -25.77
C GLN A 84 -20.31 -15.52 -25.42
N ALA A 85 -20.31 -14.63 -26.42
CA ALA A 85 -20.10 -13.20 -26.20
C ALA A 85 -21.22 -12.58 -25.34
N SER A 86 -22.48 -12.94 -25.63
CA SER A 86 -23.64 -12.41 -24.90
C SER A 86 -23.66 -12.81 -23.42
N TYR A 87 -23.22 -14.03 -23.07
CA TYR A 87 -23.17 -14.49 -21.68
C TYR A 87 -21.88 -14.07 -20.96
N ALA A 88 -20.80 -13.79 -21.70
CA ALA A 88 -19.57 -13.28 -21.11
C ALA A 88 -19.78 -11.89 -20.47
N ALA A 89 -20.52 -10.99 -21.12
CA ALA A 89 -20.77 -9.64 -20.63
C ALA A 89 -21.35 -9.59 -19.18
N PRO A 90 -22.45 -10.29 -18.84
CA PRO A 90 -22.97 -10.29 -17.48
C PRO A 90 -22.02 -10.96 -16.49
N LEU A 91 -21.33 -12.05 -16.87
CA LEU A 91 -20.33 -12.70 -16.01
C LEU A 91 -19.17 -11.75 -15.66
N ILE A 92 -18.69 -11.01 -16.66
CA ILE A 92 -17.64 -10.01 -16.49
C ILE A 92 -18.14 -8.87 -15.59
N LEU A 93 -19.37 -8.39 -15.76
CA LEU A 93 -19.96 -7.36 -14.91
C LEU A 93 -20.04 -7.80 -13.43
N LEU A 94 -20.43 -9.05 -13.16
CA LEU A 94 -20.42 -9.59 -11.79
C LEU A 94 -18.99 -9.68 -11.23
N ALA A 95 -18.02 -10.09 -12.04
CA ALA A 95 -16.62 -10.12 -11.62
C ALA A 95 -16.06 -8.71 -11.34
N GLN A 96 -16.44 -7.72 -12.16
CA GLN A 96 -16.02 -6.33 -12.04
C GLN A 96 -16.63 -5.63 -10.82
N ASN A 97 -17.92 -5.84 -10.52
CA ASN A 97 -18.56 -5.24 -9.33
C ASN A 97 -17.80 -5.60 -8.04
N ARG A 98 -17.38 -6.86 -7.92
CA ARG A 98 -16.61 -7.31 -6.76
C ARG A 98 -15.18 -6.76 -6.73
N GLN A 99 -14.55 -6.61 -7.90
CA GLN A 99 -13.22 -5.98 -7.96
C GLN A 99 -13.31 -4.53 -7.49
N SER A 100 -14.32 -3.79 -7.95
CA SER A 100 -14.62 -2.42 -7.52
C SER A 100 -14.87 -2.31 -6.01
N ASP A 101 -15.58 -3.28 -5.41
CA ASP A 101 -15.80 -3.30 -3.96
C ASP A 101 -14.50 -3.47 -3.16
N ARG A 102 -13.60 -4.34 -3.61
CA ARG A 102 -12.27 -4.48 -2.99
C ARG A 102 -11.41 -3.24 -3.18
N ASP A 103 -11.38 -2.71 -4.40
CA ASP A 103 -10.62 -1.52 -4.74
C ASP A 103 -11.08 -0.33 -3.90
N ARG A 104 -12.38 -0.24 -3.59
CA ARG A 104 -12.94 0.76 -2.69
C ARG A 104 -12.42 0.62 -1.25
N VAL A 105 -12.36 -0.61 -0.70
CA VAL A 105 -11.82 -0.84 0.65
C VAL A 105 -10.33 -0.50 0.68
N GLN A 106 -9.58 -0.98 -0.30
CA GLN A 106 -8.15 -0.68 -0.43
C GLN A 106 -7.89 0.82 -0.49
N TYR A 107 -8.70 1.57 -1.25
CA TYR A 107 -8.60 3.02 -1.35
C TYR A 107 -8.88 3.74 -0.02
N GLN A 108 -9.82 3.23 0.78
CA GLN A 108 -10.10 3.80 2.11
C GLN A 108 -8.95 3.56 3.09
N GLU A 109 -8.35 2.37 3.08
CA GLU A 109 -7.18 2.06 3.89
C GLU A 109 -5.96 2.88 3.48
N ASP A 110 -5.71 3.01 2.17
CA ASP A 110 -4.61 3.80 1.64
C ASP A 110 -4.72 5.29 2.02
N ARG A 111 -5.95 5.82 1.96
CA ARG A 111 -6.23 7.18 2.43
C ARG A 111 -5.92 7.36 3.92
N ALA A 112 -6.37 6.43 4.77
CA ALA A 112 -6.10 6.49 6.21
C ALA A 112 -4.60 6.34 6.52
N SER A 113 -3.90 5.50 5.76
CA SER A 113 -2.43 5.37 5.83
C SER A 113 -1.74 6.67 5.45
N THR A 114 -2.16 7.29 4.34
CA THR A 114 -1.61 8.56 3.85
C THR A 114 -1.82 9.70 4.85
N GLU A 115 -2.98 9.78 5.49
CA GLU A 115 -3.25 10.77 6.54
C GLU A 115 -2.31 10.60 7.75
N ARG A 116 -2.01 9.35 8.15
CA ARG A 116 -1.02 9.06 9.21
C ARG A 116 0.40 9.44 8.77
N LEU A 117 0.80 9.08 7.55
CA LEU A 117 2.11 9.43 7.01
C LEU A 117 2.33 10.94 6.98
N LEU A 118 1.29 11.72 6.64
CA LEU A 118 1.36 13.18 6.67
C LEU A 118 1.52 13.71 8.10
N ALA A 119 0.80 13.14 9.07
CA ALA A 119 0.93 13.53 10.48
C ALA A 119 2.31 13.19 11.05
N ASP A 120 2.86 12.01 10.73
CA ASP A 120 4.20 11.60 11.14
C ASP A 120 5.28 12.49 10.51
N ALA A 121 5.09 12.89 9.24
CA ALA A 121 5.99 13.83 8.57
C ALA A 121 5.96 15.22 9.23
N ASP A 122 4.78 15.74 9.60
CA ASP A 122 4.67 17.01 10.33
C ASP A 122 5.35 16.91 11.70
N TYR A 123 5.12 15.81 12.43
CA TYR A 123 5.75 15.56 13.72
C TYR A 123 7.28 15.54 13.60
N LEU A 124 7.83 14.73 12.69
CA LEU A 124 9.27 14.66 12.45
C LEU A 124 9.84 16.02 12.02
N SER A 125 9.11 16.79 11.20
CA SER A 125 9.57 18.13 10.81
C SER A 125 9.72 19.08 12.00
N ARG A 126 8.79 19.02 12.96
CA ARG A 126 8.82 19.81 14.20
C ARG A 126 9.94 19.35 15.12
N GLU A 127 10.12 18.04 15.29
CA GLU A 127 11.21 17.46 16.08
C GLU A 127 12.58 17.82 15.49
N VAL A 128 12.75 17.74 14.17
CA VAL A 128 13.99 18.14 13.49
C VAL A 128 14.25 19.64 13.64
N ALA A 129 13.21 20.48 13.56
CA ALA A 129 13.35 21.91 13.81
C ALA A 129 13.77 22.21 15.26
N ALA A 130 13.18 21.52 16.23
CA ALA A 130 13.55 21.66 17.65
C ALA A 130 14.99 21.18 17.90
N LEU A 131 15.37 20.02 17.35
CA LEU A 131 16.73 19.49 17.43
C LEU A 131 17.75 20.44 16.81
N ARG A 132 17.42 21.06 15.66
CA ARG A 132 18.28 22.06 15.01
C ARG A 132 18.51 23.28 15.90
N ILE A 133 17.47 23.78 16.57
CA ILE A 133 17.60 24.92 17.50
C ILE A 133 18.49 24.54 18.68
N ALA A 134 18.26 23.37 19.29
CA ALA A 134 19.07 22.88 20.41
C ALA A 134 20.55 22.68 20.03
N LEU A 135 20.82 22.12 18.85
CA LEU A 135 22.19 21.95 18.33
C LEU A 135 22.87 23.30 18.01
N ASN A 136 22.11 24.28 17.51
CA ASN A 136 22.65 25.60 17.22
C ASN A 136 23.06 26.36 18.49
N ASP A 137 22.37 26.12 19.60
CA ASP A 137 22.70 26.69 20.92
C ASP A 137 24.00 26.08 21.48
N VAL A 138 24.15 24.75 21.40
CA VAL A 138 25.35 24.02 21.85
C VAL A 138 26.56 24.26 20.95
N THR A 139 26.35 24.61 19.68
CA THR A 139 27.41 24.96 18.73
C THR A 139 27.54 26.47 18.56
N THR A 140 27.31 27.25 19.62
CA THR A 140 27.63 28.67 19.52
C THR A 140 29.13 28.80 19.33
N ARG A 141 29.54 29.27 18.15
CA ARG A 141 30.95 29.54 17.80
C ARG A 141 31.68 30.26 18.92
N ASP A 142 30.99 31.13 19.65
CA ASP A 142 31.53 31.89 20.77
C ASP A 142 31.81 31.04 22.02
N PHE A 143 31.02 30.01 22.31
CA PHE A 143 31.32 29.06 23.40
C PHE A 143 32.58 28.27 23.09
N ILE A 144 32.65 27.63 21.90
CA ILE A 144 33.83 26.89 21.46
C ILE A 144 35.05 27.80 21.37
N ARG A 145 34.88 29.05 20.91
CA ARG A 145 35.95 30.04 20.81
C ARG A 145 36.46 30.51 22.16
N ASN A 146 35.57 30.69 23.14
CA ASN A 146 35.96 31.08 24.50
C ASN A 146 36.66 29.91 25.19
N GLU A 147 36.16 28.69 25.08
CA GLU A 147 36.83 27.51 25.66
C GLU A 147 38.23 27.29 25.05
N LEU A 148 38.35 27.42 23.72
CA LEU A 148 39.65 27.39 23.05
C LEU A 148 40.59 28.51 23.52
N LYS A 149 40.05 29.69 23.85
CA LYS A 149 40.84 30.83 24.35
C LYS A 149 41.30 30.59 25.77
N ASP A 150 40.41 30.15 26.66
CA ASP A 150 40.74 29.87 28.05
C ASP A 150 41.79 28.75 28.13
N LEU A 151 41.63 27.67 27.35
CA LEU A 151 42.63 26.61 27.26
C LEU A 151 43.99 27.13 26.72
N LEU A 152 43.97 28.05 25.76
CA LEU A 152 45.19 28.66 25.23
C LEU A 152 45.89 29.55 26.26
N ASP A 153 45.14 30.38 26.97
CA ASP A 153 45.65 31.27 28.02
C ASP A 153 46.23 30.48 29.19
N ASP A 154 45.59 29.38 29.60
CA ASP A 154 46.09 28.49 30.64
C ASP A 154 47.40 27.81 30.24
N LEU A 155 47.49 27.30 28.99
CA LEU A 155 48.75 26.77 28.47
C LEU A 155 49.84 27.84 28.41
N GLN A 156 49.50 29.06 28.02
CA GLN A 156 50.47 30.15 27.93
C GLN A 156 50.98 30.60 29.31
N LYS A 157 50.12 30.63 30.32
CA LYS A 157 50.54 30.84 31.73
C LYS A 157 51.48 29.74 32.20
N ALA A 158 51.15 28.47 31.96
CA ALA A 158 51.99 27.34 32.36
C ALA A 158 53.39 27.40 31.72
N VAL A 159 53.48 27.79 30.45
CA VAL A 159 54.75 28.01 29.74
C VAL A 159 55.52 29.18 30.36
N ASN A 160 54.85 30.28 30.68
CA ASN A 160 55.49 31.47 31.24
C ASN A 160 55.97 31.27 32.69
N GLU A 161 55.24 30.48 33.48
CA GLU A 161 55.67 30.03 34.81
C GLU A 161 56.89 29.10 34.72
N GLN A 162 56.96 28.20 33.74
CA GLN A 162 58.15 27.40 33.48
C GLN A 162 59.36 28.25 33.04
N ALA A 163 59.13 29.31 32.25
CA ALA A 163 60.18 30.24 31.83
C ALA A 163 60.64 31.18 32.96
N SER A 164 59.79 31.44 33.94
CA SER A 164 60.09 32.31 35.11
C SER A 164 60.66 31.54 36.30
N ALA A 165 60.79 30.22 36.21
CA ALA A 165 61.51 29.44 37.22
C ALA A 165 62.98 29.91 37.24
N PRO A 166 63.48 30.45 38.36
CA PRO A 166 64.84 30.96 38.42
C PRO A 166 65.80 29.79 38.16
N THR A 167 66.63 29.94 37.13
CA THR A 167 67.79 29.08 36.92
C THR A 167 68.60 29.11 38.21
N PRO A 168 68.93 27.98 38.85
CA PRO A 168 69.67 28.00 40.10
C PRO A 168 71.01 28.71 39.86
N GLU A 169 71.16 29.90 40.44
CA GLU A 169 72.39 30.69 40.32
C GLU A 169 73.56 29.87 40.85
N PRO A 170 74.67 29.75 40.09
CA PRO A 170 75.85 29.08 40.58
C PRO A 170 76.45 29.89 41.73
N SER A 171 76.38 29.28 42.92
CA SER A 171 77.11 29.60 44.12
C SER A 171 78.53 30.10 43.85
N ASN A 172 78.88 31.29 44.32
CA ASN A 172 80.27 31.66 44.59
C ASN A 172 80.33 32.55 45.85
N GLU A 173 80.66 31.89 46.97
CA GLU A 173 81.58 32.38 48.01
C GLU A 173 82.93 32.81 47.36
N PRO A 174 83.78 33.63 48.00
CA PRO A 174 83.96 33.83 49.45
C PRO A 174 83.86 35.27 49.97
#